data_AF-A0A2D6LH35-F1
#
_entry.id   AF-A0A2D6LH35-F1
#
_cell.length_a   1.000
_cell.length_b   1.000
_cell.length_c   1.000
_cell.angle_alpha   90.00
_cell.angle_beta   90.00
_cell.angle_gamma   90.00
#
_symmetry.space_group_name_H-M   'P 1'
#
loop_
_entity.id
_entity.type
_entity.pdbx_description
1 polymer ?
#
loop_
_entity_poly.entity_id
_entity_poly.type
_entity_poly.pdbx_seq_one_letter_code
_entity_poly.pdbx_strand_id
1 'polypeptide(L)'
;MENAQIFNVFFREKPAMMLVDLRNSKGGVYASSLAKSIDCTYSHVVKILQEMERAGLVNFEKQGRLKLLALTKKGNDIAEHLDNIRTML
;
A
#
# COMPACT_ATOMS: atom_id res chain seq x y z
N MET A 1 -15.25 1.15 -14.71
CA MET A 1 -16.15 1.92 -13.83
C MET A 1 -15.66 3.36 -13.85
N GLU A 2 -16.52 4.34 -14.14
CA GLU A 2 -16.16 5.77 -14.22
C GLU A 2 -15.42 6.28 -12.97
N ASN A 3 -15.75 5.75 -11.79
CA ASN A 3 -15.16 6.15 -10.51
C ASN A 3 -13.64 5.91 -10.44
N ALA A 4 -13.13 4.88 -11.13
CA ALA A 4 -11.69 4.63 -11.21
C ALA A 4 -10.96 5.72 -12.01
N GLN A 5 -11.64 6.37 -12.97
CA GLN A 5 -11.03 7.41 -13.79
C GLN A 5 -10.82 8.70 -12.98
N ILE A 6 -11.81 9.13 -12.19
CA ILE A 6 -11.68 10.35 -11.37
C ILE A 6 -10.71 10.15 -10.20
N PHE A 7 -10.69 8.97 -9.56
CA PHE A 7 -9.71 8.67 -8.52
C PHE A 7 -8.28 8.79 -9.06
N ASN A 8 -8.06 8.36 -10.31
CA ASN A 8 -6.76 8.42 -10.97
C ASN A 8 -6.28 9.83 -11.37
N VAL A 9 -7.18 10.82 -11.36
CA VAL A 9 -6.82 12.24 -11.51
C VAL A 9 -6.14 12.76 -10.24
N PHE A 10 -6.59 12.30 -9.06
CA PHE A 10 -6.06 12.75 -7.76
C PHE A 10 -4.91 11.87 -7.26
N PHE A 11 -5.01 10.55 -7.44
CA PHE A 11 -4.10 9.57 -6.86
C PHE A 11 -3.57 8.61 -7.91
N ARG A 12 -2.34 8.13 -7.72
CA ARG A 12 -1.86 6.97 -8.48
C ARG A 12 -2.52 5.72 -7.89
N GLU A 13 -3.44 5.09 -8.63
CA GLU A 13 -4.24 3.96 -8.14
C GLU A 13 -3.41 2.90 -7.44
N LYS A 14 -2.39 2.39 -8.14
CA LYS A 14 -1.59 1.26 -7.68
C LYS A 14 -0.99 1.56 -6.30
N PRO A 15 -0.15 2.62 -6.11
CA PRO A 15 0.36 3.01 -4.79
C PRO A 15 -0.70 3.23 -3.71
N ALA A 16 -1.80 3.92 -4.04
CA ALA A 16 -2.86 4.20 -3.07
C ALA A 16 -3.52 2.90 -2.60
N MET A 17 -3.83 2.01 -3.54
CA MET A 17 -4.42 0.72 -3.26
C MET A 17 -3.48 -0.23 -2.54
N MET A 18 -2.16 -0.12 -2.70
CA MET A 18 -1.22 -0.91 -1.87
C MET A 18 -1.47 -0.68 -0.39
N LEU A 19 -1.69 0.57 0.02
CA LEU A 19 -1.89 0.92 1.42
C LEU A 19 -3.22 0.38 1.96
N VAL A 20 -4.28 0.43 1.14
CA VAL A 20 -5.60 -0.12 1.46
C VAL A 20 -5.56 -1.65 1.55
N ASP A 21 -4.89 -2.31 0.60
CA ASP A 21 -4.74 -3.77 0.58
C ASP A 21 -3.97 -4.27 1.81
N LEU A 22 -2.92 -3.53 2.22
CA LEU A 22 -2.18 -3.82 3.45
C LEU A 22 -3.06 -3.71 4.69
N ARG A 23 -3.95 -2.72 4.77
CA ARG A 23 -4.91 -2.57 5.88
C ARG A 23 -5.88 -3.74 5.95
N ASN A 24 -6.34 -4.21 4.80
CA ASN A 24 -7.30 -5.31 4.71
C ASN A 24 -6.66 -6.69 4.84
N SER A 25 -5.33 -6.78 4.82
CA SER A 25 -4.59 -8.03 4.98
C SER A 25 -4.61 -8.52 6.44
N LYS A 26 -4.83 -9.83 6.64
CA LYS A 26 -4.86 -10.46 7.97
C LYS A 26 -3.44 -10.76 8.47
N GLY A 27 -2.59 -9.74 8.58
CA GLY A 27 -1.23 -9.85 9.11
C GLY A 27 -0.16 -9.22 8.21
N GLY A 28 1.11 -9.39 8.58
CA GLY A 28 2.24 -8.84 7.81
C GLY A 28 2.28 -9.39 6.39
N VAL A 29 2.51 -8.51 5.40
CA VAL A 29 2.54 -8.88 3.98
C VAL A 29 3.98 -8.89 3.48
N TYR A 30 4.38 -9.94 2.76
CA TYR A 30 5.67 -9.94 2.07
C TYR A 30 5.63 -9.01 0.86
N ALA A 31 6.66 -8.17 0.71
CA ALA A 31 6.80 -7.28 -0.45
C ALA A 31 6.76 -8.04 -1.79
N SER A 32 7.22 -9.29 -1.83
CA SER A 32 7.15 -10.16 -3.01
C SER A 32 5.71 -10.58 -3.35
N SER A 33 4.88 -10.86 -2.35
CA SER A 33 3.45 -11.14 -2.55
C SER A 33 2.71 -9.90 -3.04
N LEU A 34 3.04 -8.74 -2.49
CA LEU A 34 2.48 -7.45 -2.89
C LEU A 34 2.85 -7.08 -4.33
N ALA A 35 4.11 -7.32 -4.74
CA ALA A 35 4.54 -7.06 -6.12
C ALA A 35 3.77 -7.91 -7.15
N LYS A 36 3.42 -9.16 -6.80
CA LYS A 36 2.61 -10.05 -7.65
C LYS A 36 1.17 -9.55 -7.77
N SER A 37 0.55 -9.06 -6.69
CA SER A 37 -0.84 -8.61 -6.72
C SER A 37 -1.04 -7.31 -7.51
N ILE A 38 -0.02 -6.44 -7.53
CA ILE A 38 -0.09 -5.12 -8.19
C ILE A 38 0.36 -5.19 -9.67
N ASP A 39 0.78 -6.36 -10.15
CA ASP A 39 1.37 -6.56 -11.48
C ASP A 39 2.48 -5.53 -11.76
N CYS A 40 3.51 -5.56 -10.90
CA CYS A 40 4.64 -4.64 -10.96
C CYS A 40 5.95 -5.36 -10.63
N THR A 41 7.08 -4.84 -11.12
CA THR A 41 8.38 -5.41 -10.78
C THR A 41 8.67 -5.22 -9.29
N TYR A 42 9.33 -6.23 -8.70
CA TYR A 42 9.71 -6.17 -7.29
C TYR A 42 10.52 -4.92 -6.95
N SER A 43 11.47 -4.54 -7.80
CA SER A 43 12.31 -3.35 -7.58
C SER A 43 11.51 -2.05 -7.55
N HIS A 44 10.46 -1.93 -8.37
CA HIS A 44 9.60 -0.75 -8.36
C HIS A 44 8.73 -0.71 -7.10
N VAL A 45 8.13 -1.83 -6.70
CA VAL A 45 7.34 -1.95 -5.47
C VAL A 45 8.18 -1.62 -4.25
N VAL A 46 9.41 -2.13 -4.16
CA VAL A 46 10.33 -1.82 -3.05
C VAL A 46 10.64 -0.32 -2.98
N LYS A 47 10.87 0.36 -4.11
CA LYS A 47 11.09 1.81 -4.11
C LYS A 47 9.88 2.56 -3.54
N ILE A 48 8.67 2.20 -3.94
CA ILE A 48 7.43 2.81 -3.42
C ILE A 48 7.32 2.57 -1.91
N LEU A 49 7.55 1.34 -1.46
CA LEU A 49 7.49 0.98 -0.04
C LEU A 49 8.54 1.73 0.80
N GLN A 50 9.73 2.00 0.24
CA GLN A 50 10.76 2.82 0.91
C GLN A 50 10.36 4.30 1.03
N GLU A 51 9.64 4.87 0.05
CA GLU A 51 9.06 6.21 0.17
C GLU A 51 7.98 6.24 1.27
N MET A 52 7.12 5.21 1.30
CA MET A 52 6.07 5.06 2.32
C MET A 52 6.67 4.90 3.73
N GLU A 53 7.75 4.13 3.87
CA GLU A 53 8.48 3.97 5.14
C GLU A 53 9.08 5.30 5.58
N ARG A 54 9.73 6.05 4.69
CA ARG A 54 10.25 7.39 5.00
C ARG A 54 9.16 8.38 5.40
N ALA A 55 7.97 8.24 4.84
CA ALA A 55 6.80 9.04 5.22
C ALA A 55 6.10 8.55 6.51
N GLY A 56 6.58 7.46 7.11
CA GLY A 56 6.05 6.86 8.34
C GLY A 56 4.72 6.14 8.16
N LEU A 57 4.43 5.63 6.96
CA LEU A 57 3.16 4.94 6.64
C LEU A 57 3.27 3.43 6.85
N VAL A 58 4.43 2.85 6.58
CA VAL A 58 4.70 1.42 6.71
C VAL A 58 6.00 1.20 7.48
N ASN A 59 6.12 0.04 8.11
CA ASN A 59 7.35 -0.45 8.70
C ASN A 59 7.75 -1.76 8.01
N PHE A 60 9.06 -1.97 7.80
CA PHE A 60 9.59 -3.29 7.48
C PHE A 60 10.02 -3.99 8.77
N GLU A 61 9.21 -4.95 9.21
CA GLU A 61 9.55 -5.83 10.32
C GLU A 61 10.50 -6.92 9.83
N LYS A 62 11.71 -6.99 10.42
CA LYS A 62 12.63 -8.10 10.17
C LYS A 62 12.19 -9.32 10.97
N GLN A 63 11.70 -10.35 10.28
CA GLN A 63 11.66 -11.72 10.78
C GLN A 63 12.73 -12.55 10.08
N GLY A 64 13.93 -12.59 10.67
CA GLY A 64 15.08 -13.29 10.09
C GLY A 64 15.52 -12.68 8.75
N ARG A 65 15.54 -13.48 7.67
CA ARG A 65 15.87 -13.01 6.31
C ARG A 65 14.68 -12.34 5.61
N LEU A 66 13.48 -12.48 6.15
CA LEU A 66 12.26 -11.96 5.55
C LEU A 66 11.90 -10.61 6.16
N LYS A 67 11.49 -9.66 5.30
CA LYS A 67 10.91 -8.39 5.71
C LYS A 67 9.40 -8.47 5.52
N LEU A 68 8.67 -8.55 6.62
CA LEU A 68 7.22 -8.38 6.63
C LEU A 68 6.91 -6.89 6.61
N LEU A 69 5.94 -6.50 5.81
CA LEU A 69 5.45 -5.13 5.76
C LEU A 69 4.23 -5.01 6.67
N ALA A 70 4.22 -4.01 7.53
CA ALA A 70 3.10 -3.68 8.40
C ALA A 70 2.78 -2.19 8.29
N LEU A 71 1.51 -1.81 8.45
CA LEU A 71 1.12 -0.41 8.53
C LEU A 71 1.47 0.16 9.90
N THR A 72 1.93 1.41 9.92
CA THR A 72 1.95 2.19 11.15
C THR A 72 0.52 2.63 11.52
N LYS A 73 0.33 3.24 12.70
CA LYS A 73 -0.95 3.89 13.03
C LYS A 73 -1.35 4.92 11.96
N LYS A 74 -0.41 5.81 11.60
CA LYS A 74 -0.59 6.81 10.54
C LYS A 74 -0.94 6.15 9.19
N GLY A 75 -0.28 5.05 8.85
CA GLY A 75 -0.58 4.28 7.64
C GLY A 75 -1.99 3.72 7.62
N ASN A 76 -2.46 3.17 8.74
CA ASN A 76 -3.84 2.69 8.88
C ASN A 76 -4.86 3.81 8.70
N ASP A 77 -4.64 4.96 9.36
CA ASP A 77 -5.52 6.11 9.25
C ASP A 77 -5.60 6.59 7.80
N ILE A 78 -4.46 6.77 7.12
CA ILE A 78 -4.45 7.21 5.71
C ILE A 78 -5.09 6.17 4.78
N ALA A 79 -4.83 4.88 4.98
CA ALA A 79 -5.45 3.82 4.19
C ALA A 79 -6.98 3.85 4.30
N GLU A 80 -7.52 4.10 5.49
CA GLU A 80 -8.96 4.24 5.71
C GLU A 80 -9.54 5.44 4.98
N HIS A 81 -8.88 6.60 5.04
CA HIS A 81 -9.33 7.78 4.29
C HIS A 81 -9.30 7.56 2.78
N LEU A 82 -8.27 6.87 2.26
CA LEU A 82 -8.18 6.54 0.83
C LEU A 82 -9.32 5.61 0.39
N ASP A 83 -9.66 4.60 1.20
CA ASP A 83 -10.75 3.67 0.91
C ASP A 83 -12.12 4.36 0.94
N ASN A 84 -12.32 5.25 1.92
CA ASN A 84 -13.51 6.09 2.00
C ASN A 84 -13.64 7.02 0.78
N ILE A 85 -12.58 7.74 0.42
CA ILE A 85 -12.57 8.62 -0.76
C ILE A 85 -12.90 7.82 -2.02
N ARG A 86 -12.28 6.64 -2.20
CA ARG A 86 -12.52 5.78 -3.36
C ARG A 86 -13.99 5.32 -3.45
N THR A 87 -14.63 5.06 -2.31
CA THR A 87 -16.02 4.59 -2.26
C THR A 87 -17.02 5.73 -2.46
N MET A 88 -16.65 6.97 -2.12
CA MET A 88 -17.48 8.17 -2.28
C MET A 88 -17.43 8.79 -3.68
N LEU A 89 -16.33 8.57 -4.43
CA LEU A 89 -16.15 8.96 -5.82
C LEU A 89 -16.75 7.92 -6.77
#